data_AF-A0A1Q5EFE6-F1
#
_entry.id   AF-A0A1Q5EFE6-F1
#
_cell.length_a   1.000
_cell.length_b   1.000
_cell.length_c   1.000
_cell.angle_alpha   90.00
_cell.angle_beta   90.00
_cell.angle_gamma   90.00
#
_symmetry.space_group_name_H-M   'P 1'
#
loop_
_entity.id
_entity.type
_entity.pdbx_description
1 polymer ?
#
loop_
_entity_poly.entity_id
_entity_poly.type
_entity_poly.pdbx_seq_one_letter_code
_entity_poly.pdbx_strand_id
1 'polypeptide(L)'
;MATLLRGEAPAVLQAAEHAQYQGAYRPPGIPLAEVRRGPYDGTRGAVHRGANGELPKLLPLANGRIVYEYDRTGPDGIAIYRYSPRLSPAHRGLMDGIAEVYAEHKLMKGQG
;
A
#
# COMPACT_ATOMS: atom_id res chain seq x y z
N MET A 1 10.58 -10.39 16.51
CA MET A 1 9.63 -9.29 16.81
C MET A 1 10.46 -8.05 17.09
N ALA A 2 10.09 -6.89 16.52
CA ALA A 2 10.74 -5.63 16.85
C ALA A 2 10.41 -5.25 18.29
N THR A 3 11.40 -4.81 19.07
CA THR A 3 11.18 -4.23 20.40
C THR A 3 10.41 -2.92 20.22
N LEU A 4 9.20 -2.85 20.76
CA LEU A 4 8.37 -1.65 20.67
C LEU A 4 8.76 -0.64 21.75
N LEU A 5 8.84 0.62 21.38
CA LEU A 5 9.02 1.72 22.31
C LEU A 5 7.69 2.12 22.97
N ARG A 6 7.78 2.91 24.05
CA ARG A 6 6.59 3.44 24.72
C ARG A 6 5.77 4.28 23.75
N GLY A 7 4.50 3.94 23.61
CA GLY A 7 3.57 4.63 22.71
C GLY A 7 3.59 4.12 21.26
N GLU A 8 4.35 3.07 20.96
CA GLU A 8 4.28 2.38 19.68
C GLU A 8 3.28 1.21 19.69
N ALA A 9 2.82 0.85 18.50
CA ALA A 9 2.07 -0.38 18.26
C ALA A 9 2.71 -1.13 17.08
N PRO A 10 2.72 -2.48 17.11
CA PRO A 10 3.20 -3.25 15.99
C PRO A 10 2.25 -3.07 14.80
N ALA A 11 2.79 -2.96 13.60
CA ALA A 11 2.01 -2.75 12.39
C ALA A 11 2.50 -3.60 11.22
N VAL A 12 1.60 -3.87 10.28
CA VAL A 12 1.89 -4.51 8.99
C VAL A 12 1.20 -3.75 7.86
N LEU A 13 1.94 -3.60 6.76
CA LEU A 13 1.45 -2.98 5.53
C LEU A 13 0.93 -4.08 4.59
N GLN A 14 -0.26 -3.88 4.04
CA GLN A 14 -0.92 -4.83 3.15
C GLN A 14 -1.46 -4.16 1.90
N ALA A 15 -1.71 -4.97 0.88
CA ALA A 15 -2.36 -4.52 -0.34
C ALA A 15 -3.75 -3.91 -0.05
N ALA A 16 -4.16 -3.01 -0.94
CA ALA A 16 -5.47 -2.37 -0.91
C ALA A 16 -6.61 -3.41 -0.92
N GLU A 17 -7.66 -3.15 -0.16
CA GLU A 17 -8.95 -3.83 -0.31
C GLU A 17 -9.91 -2.99 -1.17
N HIS A 18 -11.08 -3.55 -1.45
CA HIS A 18 -12.06 -2.95 -2.35
C HIS A 18 -12.30 -1.46 -2.08
N ALA A 19 -12.50 -1.09 -0.81
CA ALA A 19 -12.74 0.29 -0.42
C ALA A 19 -11.59 1.24 -0.78
N GLN A 20 -10.33 0.80 -0.65
CA GLN A 20 -9.15 1.63 -0.89
C GLN A 20 -8.83 1.79 -2.39
N TYR A 21 -9.00 0.74 -3.19
CA TYR A 21 -8.71 0.82 -4.62
C TYR A 21 -9.90 1.26 -5.49
N GLN A 22 -11.12 1.34 -4.95
CA GLN A 22 -12.30 1.72 -5.72
C GLN A 22 -12.15 3.14 -6.31
N GLY A 23 -12.07 3.22 -7.64
CA GLY A 23 -11.84 4.48 -8.37
C GLY A 23 -10.37 4.87 -8.50
N ALA A 24 -9.43 4.01 -8.08
CA ALA A 24 -8.02 4.16 -8.37
C ALA A 24 -7.77 4.08 -9.88
N TYR A 25 -6.76 4.82 -10.35
CA TYR A 25 -6.34 4.74 -11.73
C TYR A 25 -5.75 3.36 -12.04
N ARG A 26 -6.30 2.72 -13.07
CA ARG A 26 -5.85 1.43 -13.59
C ARG A 26 -5.64 1.54 -15.10
N PRO A 27 -4.40 1.45 -15.61
CA PRO A 27 -4.15 1.40 -17.04
C PRO A 27 -4.81 0.18 -17.70
N PRO A 28 -5.21 0.28 -18.98
CA PRO A 28 -5.74 -0.85 -19.74
C PRO A 28 -4.77 -2.04 -19.77
N GLY A 29 -5.31 -3.25 -19.63
CA GLY A 29 -4.51 -4.48 -19.71
C GLY A 29 -3.69 -4.82 -18.46
N ILE A 30 -3.69 -3.96 -17.43
CA ILE A 30 -3.03 -4.24 -16.15
C ILE A 30 -3.94 -5.06 -15.23
N PRO A 31 -3.46 -6.16 -14.61
CA PRO A 31 -4.25 -6.94 -13.64
C PRO A 31 -4.64 -6.12 -12.41
N LEU A 32 -5.82 -6.40 -11.85
CA LEU A 32 -6.27 -5.74 -10.62
C LEU A 32 -5.33 -5.98 -9.43
N ALA A 33 -4.65 -7.13 -9.41
CA ALA A 33 -3.66 -7.45 -8.39
C ALA A 33 -2.54 -6.40 -8.29
N GLU A 34 -2.11 -5.82 -9.43
CA GLU A 34 -1.08 -4.78 -9.46
C GLU A 34 -1.58 -3.46 -8.90
N VAL A 35 -2.82 -3.08 -9.22
CA VAL A 35 -3.46 -1.84 -8.73
C VAL A 35 -3.54 -1.84 -7.20
N ARG A 36 -3.76 -3.02 -6.62
CA ARG A 36 -3.87 -3.18 -5.18
C ARG A 36 -2.53 -3.11 -4.46
N ARG A 37 -1.44 -3.33 -5.18
CA ARG A 37 -0.12 -3.54 -4.58
C ARG A 37 0.56 -2.21 -4.30
N GLY A 38 0.86 -1.96 -3.04
CA GLY A 38 1.71 -0.86 -2.62
C GLY A 38 3.19 -1.27 -2.60
N PRO A 39 4.14 -0.31 -2.73
CA PRO A 39 5.57 -0.60 -2.75
C PRO A 39 6.10 -1.24 -1.45
N TYR A 40 5.40 -1.06 -0.34
CA TYR A 40 5.81 -1.51 0.98
C TYR A 40 4.97 -2.68 1.51
N ASP A 41 4.14 -3.30 0.67
CA ASP A 41 3.29 -4.41 1.08
C ASP A 41 4.10 -5.58 1.66
N GLY A 42 3.61 -6.18 2.74
CA GLY A 42 4.30 -7.22 3.50
C GLY A 42 5.30 -6.69 4.53
N THR A 43 5.61 -5.39 4.52
CA THR A 43 6.51 -4.78 5.50
C THR A 43 5.86 -4.76 6.89
N ARG A 44 6.62 -5.16 7.90
CA ARG A 44 6.24 -5.10 9.32
C ARG A 44 7.10 -4.07 10.03
N GLY A 45 6.53 -3.39 11.02
CA GLY A 45 7.23 -2.37 11.78
C GLY A 45 6.45 -1.92 13.00
N ALA A 46 6.73 -0.69 13.43
CA ALA A 46 6.05 -0.02 14.52
C ALA A 46 5.45 1.30 14.03
N VAL A 47 4.31 1.68 14.58
CA VAL A 47 3.69 3.00 14.37
C VAL A 47 3.50 3.68 15.71
N HIS A 48 3.81 4.96 15.79
CA HIS A 48 3.52 5.75 16.98
C HIS A 48 2.02 6.03 17.07
N ARG A 49 1.47 5.84 18.27
CA ARG A 49 0.12 6.29 18.61
C ARG A 49 0.11 7.82 18.70
N GLY A 50 -1.02 8.41 18.34
CA GLY A 50 -1.28 9.84 18.51
C GLY A 50 -1.35 10.24 19.98
N ALA A 51 -1.47 11.55 20.23
CA ALA A 51 -1.52 12.11 21.59
C ALA A 51 -2.70 11.58 22.44
N ASN A 52 -3.78 11.13 21.79
CA ASN A 52 -4.95 10.50 22.41
C ASN A 52 -4.81 8.98 22.60
N GLY A 53 -3.65 8.38 22.25
CA GLY A 53 -3.41 6.94 22.30
C GLY A 53 -3.98 6.15 21.11
N GLU A 54 -4.68 6.81 20.19
CA GLU A 54 -5.22 6.18 18.99
C GLU A 54 -4.15 5.94 17.93
N LEU A 55 -4.38 4.97 17.07
CA LEU A 55 -3.54 4.74 15.89
C LEU A 55 -3.84 5.79 14.82
N PRO A 56 -2.81 6.30 14.11
CA PRO A 56 -3.04 7.24 13.02
C PRO A 56 -3.90 6.59 11.93
N LYS A 57 -4.94 7.29 11.47
CA LYS A 57 -5.81 6.77 10.40
C LYS A 57 -5.10 6.67 9.06
N LEU A 58 -4.12 7.54 8.83
CA LEU A 58 -3.32 7.60 7.62
C LEU A 58 -1.84 7.47 8.00
N LEU A 59 -1.12 6.67 7.23
CA LEU A 59 0.32 6.48 7.35
C LEU A 59 0.99 6.95 6.04
N PRO A 60 1.40 8.23 5.96
CA PRO A 60 2.17 8.73 4.84
C PRO A 60 3.61 8.23 4.89
N LEU A 61 4.09 7.69 3.77
CA LEU A 61 5.44 7.19 3.53
C LEU A 61 6.04 7.90 2.32
N ALA A 62 7.36 7.80 2.15
CA ALA A 62 8.08 8.42 1.04
C ALA A 62 7.72 9.91 0.86
N ASN A 63 7.80 10.68 1.95
CA ASN A 63 7.42 12.10 2.00
C ASN A 63 5.95 12.36 1.57
N GLY A 64 5.04 11.45 1.95
CA GLY A 64 3.62 11.56 1.65
C GLY A 64 3.21 11.13 0.24
N ARG A 65 4.14 10.62 -0.57
CA ARG A 65 3.85 10.13 -1.93
C ARG A 65 3.11 8.79 -1.95
N ILE A 66 3.26 8.02 -0.89
CA ILE A 66 2.65 6.71 -0.69
C ILE A 66 1.87 6.77 0.61
N VAL A 67 0.59 6.43 0.58
CA VAL A 67 -0.30 6.50 1.74
C VAL A 67 -0.87 5.12 1.99
N TYR A 68 -0.80 4.68 3.24
CA TYR A 68 -1.55 3.55 3.73
C TYR A 68 -2.63 4.01 4.72
N GLU A 69 -3.79 3.38 4.69
CA GLU A 69 -4.93 3.66 5.57
C GLU A 69 -5.03 2.58 6.64
N TYR A 70 -5.28 2.98 7.88
CA TYR A 70 -5.61 2.05 8.94
C TYR A 70 -6.91 1.31 8.59
N ASP A 71 -6.84 -0.02 8.54
CA ASP A 71 -7.98 -0.89 8.27
C ASP A 71 -8.58 -1.38 9.59
N ARG A 72 -7.78 -2.16 10.33
CA ARG A 72 -8.17 -2.78 11.58
C ARG A 72 -6.97 -3.20 12.41
N THR A 73 -7.22 -3.56 13.65
CA THR A 73 -6.26 -4.28 14.47
C THR A 73 -6.52 -5.78 14.32
N GLY A 74 -5.49 -6.54 13.97
CA GLY A 74 -5.57 -7.99 13.84
C GLY A 74 -5.65 -8.70 15.21
N PRO A 75 -5.86 -10.03 15.22
CA PRO A 75 -6.03 -10.82 16.45
C PRO A 75 -4.87 -10.69 17.44
N ASP A 76 -3.65 -10.52 16.92
CA ASP A 76 -2.42 -10.42 17.73
C ASP A 76 -2.11 -8.99 18.19
N GLY A 77 -3.07 -8.05 18.07
CA GLY A 77 -2.86 -6.64 18.40
C GLY A 77 -2.04 -5.87 17.35
N ILE A 78 -1.77 -6.47 16.18
CA ILE A 78 -1.02 -5.84 15.09
C ILE A 78 -1.96 -4.93 14.29
N ALA A 79 -1.60 -3.65 14.16
CA ALA A 79 -2.30 -2.71 13.32
C ALA A 79 -2.09 -3.04 11.84
N ILE A 80 -3.18 -3.25 11.09
CA ILE A 80 -3.14 -3.50 9.66
C ILE A 80 -3.40 -2.19 8.94
N TYR A 81 -2.44 -1.78 8.13
CA TYR A 81 -2.55 -0.62 7.25
C TYR A 81 -2.60 -1.11 5.81
N ARG A 82 -3.57 -0.67 5.04
CA ARG A 82 -3.75 -1.06 3.64
C ARG A 82 -3.34 0.06 2.71
N TYR A 83 -2.66 -0.30 1.62
CA TYR A 83 -2.28 0.66 0.60
C TYR A 83 -3.51 1.42 0.12
N SER A 84 -3.39 2.74 -0.02
CA SER A 84 -4.43 3.60 -0.55
C SER A 84 -3.99 4.22 -1.87
N PRO A 85 -4.27 3.54 -3.00
CA PRO A 85 -4.00 4.04 -4.33
C PRO A 85 -4.51 5.47 -4.57
N ARG A 86 -5.72 5.76 -4.10
CA ARG A 86 -6.38 7.05 -4.30
C ARG A 86 -5.73 8.20 -3.57
N LEU A 87 -5.20 7.92 -2.37
CA LEU A 87 -4.56 8.91 -1.54
C LEU A 87 -3.06 9.02 -1.81
N SER A 88 -2.50 8.16 -2.67
CA SER A 88 -1.09 8.12 -3.00
C SER A 88 -0.80 8.87 -4.30
N PRO A 89 -0.20 10.08 -4.26
CA PRO A 89 0.13 10.84 -5.47
C PRO A 89 1.02 10.08 -6.45
N ALA A 90 1.88 9.18 -5.96
CA ALA A 90 2.76 8.38 -6.81
C ALA A 90 2.03 7.21 -7.50
N HIS A 91 0.77 6.90 -7.16
CA HIS A 91 0.08 5.71 -7.66
C HIS A 91 0.00 5.67 -9.18
N ARG A 92 -0.37 6.79 -9.82
CA ARG A 92 -0.46 6.84 -11.29
C ARG A 92 0.88 6.53 -11.95
N GLY A 93 1.95 7.19 -11.51
CA GLY A 93 3.29 6.94 -12.06
C GLY A 93 3.78 5.51 -11.83
N LEU A 94 3.45 4.89 -10.70
CA LEU A 94 3.72 3.47 -10.46
C LEU A 94 2.98 2.58 -11.47
N MET A 95 1.69 2.85 -11.69
CA MET A 95 0.88 2.07 -12.63
C MET A 95 1.33 2.25 -14.08
N ASP A 96 1.74 3.46 -14.47
CA ASP A 96 2.26 3.72 -15.81
C ASP A 96 3.56 2.94 -16.06
N GLY A 97 4.48 2.89 -15.08
CA GLY A 97 5.69 2.07 -15.18
C GLY A 97 5.40 0.56 -15.24
N ILE A 98 4.41 0.07 -14.48
CA ILE A 98 3.98 -1.34 -14.59
C ILE A 98 3.36 -1.61 -15.98
N ALA A 99 2.59 -0.67 -16.53
CA ALA A 99 2.01 -0.80 -17.86
C ALA A 99 3.06 -0.91 -18.97
N GLU A 100 4.15 -0.15 -18.87
CA GLU A 100 5.29 -0.22 -19.78
C GLU A 100 5.92 -1.63 -19.76
N VAL A 101 6.25 -2.14 -18.57
CA VAL A 101 6.83 -3.50 -18.42
C VAL A 101 5.90 -4.57 -19.00
N TYR A 102 4.59 -4.50 -18.72
CA TYR A 102 3.63 -5.47 -19.27
C TYR A 102 3.50 -5.36 -20.80
N ALA A 103 3.61 -4.16 -21.36
CA ALA A 103 3.58 -3.95 -22.81
C ALA A 103 4.82 -4.56 -23.48
N GLU A 104 6.02 -4.32 -22.93
CA GLU A 104 7.27 -4.91 -23.41
C GLU A 104 7.23 -6.44 -23.39
N HIS A 105 6.77 -7.03 -22.28
CA HIS A 105 6.65 -8.48 -22.15
C HIS A 105 5.65 -9.10 -23.16
N LYS A 106 4.58 -8.38 -23.52
CA LYS A 106 3.64 -8.83 -24.56
C LYS A 106 4.26 -8.78 -25.95
N LEU A 107 5.00 -7.71 -26.26
CA LEU A 107 5.69 -7.56 -27.55
C LEU A 107 6.75 -8.65 -27.74
N MET A 108 7.56 -8.93 -26.72
CA MET A 108 8.57 -9.99 -26.77
C MET A 108 7.98 -11.39 -26.95
N LYS A 109 6.81 -11.68 -26.35
CA LYS A 109 6.12 -12.97 -26.52
C LYS A 109 5.44 -13.15 -27.87
N GLY A 110 5.16 -12.07 -28.60
CA GLY A 110 4.54 -12.12 -29.94
C GLY A 110 5.53 -12.28 -31.09
N GLN A 111 6.84 -12.24 -30.82
CA GLN A 111 7.91 -12.36 -31.82
C GLN A 111 8.58 -13.75 -31.84
N GLY A 112 8.04 -14.73 -31.11
CA GLY A 112 8.47 -16.14 -31.12
C GLY A 112 7.39 -17.03 -31.71
#